data_AF-A0A963HCZ6-F1
#
_entry.id   AF-A0A963HCZ6-F1
#
_cell.length_a   1.000
_cell.length_b   1.000
_cell.length_c   1.000
_cell.angle_alpha   90.00
_cell.angle_beta   90.00
_cell.angle_gamma   90.00
#
_symmetry.space_group_name_H-M   'P 1'
#
loop_
_entity.id
_entity.type
_entity.pdbx_description
1 polymer ?
#
loop_
_entity_poly.entity_id
_entity_poly.type
_entity_poly.pdbx_seq_one_letter_code
_entity_poly.pdbx_strand_id
1 'polypeptide(L)'
;LPATTWGEKEGTVTNSERCITHITPAVARPGEARPDWQIVVDFARRLGSRLEQPLTGQLFPYSSPEEIFNEHRESTRGRDLDITGISYALLDATGPQQWPLPAGADSGRRRLYTDGVFPTASGRARFIMVEHRPTAEATDAARPIALLSGRLRDQWHGMSRTGTVARLFNLDDQPLLSMHPADLRQRGLSAGDLVRVSNPRGEVHVHVKPDANLLRGGAWLPMHWGSQFMNSAGVNALTIAACDPFSQQPELKHAAVAVDQAELPWQLVILRQAGTGALAALTLLDRARALLREFAFASVGLYGRSQPLVVFRAARAEALPASRLREIDALFGLADNEAAIVYADHRRQISKRALAPDGRLIGVRLAGETQAQSWLREVMSAEGDGGDAGLDPALIRWAVAPIGRRPGKLPPRSRVVCNCADISEAQIVADLGAGATLAMLQEKRKCGTFCGSCLPELRQMIASQAETAVDQQVA
;
A
#
# COMPACT_ATOMS: atom_id res chain seq x y z
N LEU A 1 -22.54 -0.78 -8.65
CA LEU A 1 -23.11 -2.13 -8.45
C LEU A 1 -22.17 -2.89 -7.52
N PRO A 2 -22.61 -3.34 -6.33
CA PRO A 2 -21.74 -4.02 -5.38
C PRO A 2 -21.37 -5.42 -5.89
N ALA A 3 -20.07 -5.69 -6.02
CA ALA A 3 -19.54 -6.97 -6.47
C ALA A 3 -18.91 -7.75 -5.31
N THR A 4 -18.98 -9.07 -5.34
CA THR A 4 -18.32 -9.93 -4.34
C THR A 4 -16.79 -9.93 -4.51
N THR A 5 -16.08 -9.97 -3.39
CA THR A 5 -14.60 -10.09 -3.37
C THR A 5 -14.16 -11.56 -3.41
N TRP A 6 -12.84 -11.78 -3.42
CA TRP A 6 -12.21 -13.10 -3.59
C TRP A 6 -12.74 -14.19 -2.64
N GLY A 7 -12.91 -13.89 -1.35
CA GLY A 7 -13.39 -14.87 -0.35
C GLY A 7 -14.90 -15.12 -0.37
N GLU A 8 -15.66 -14.42 -1.22
CA GLU A 8 -17.14 -14.43 -1.25
C GLU A 8 -17.68 -15.05 -2.53
N LYS A 9 -16.80 -15.53 -3.43
CA LYS A 9 -17.17 -16.02 -4.75
C LYS A 9 -16.46 -17.30 -5.14
N GLU A 10 -17.13 -18.00 -6.04
CA GLU A 10 -16.64 -19.19 -6.71
C GLU A 10 -16.09 -18.82 -8.09
N GLY A 11 -15.11 -19.58 -8.57
CA GLY A 11 -14.52 -19.40 -9.90
C GLY A 11 -13.14 -20.02 -9.99
N THR A 12 -12.38 -19.67 -11.02
CA THR A 12 -11.00 -20.14 -11.18
C THR A 12 -10.02 -18.97 -11.24
N VAL A 13 -8.80 -19.19 -10.74
CA VAL A 13 -7.68 -18.25 -10.84
C VAL A 13 -6.46 -18.97 -11.38
N THR A 14 -5.62 -18.26 -12.14
CA THR A 14 -4.35 -18.78 -12.65
C THR A 14 -3.18 -18.01 -12.04
N ASN A 15 -2.18 -18.72 -11.53
CA ASN A 15 -0.95 -18.10 -11.01
C ASN A 15 0.12 -17.89 -12.11
N SER A 16 1.25 -17.27 -11.77
CA SER A 16 2.32 -16.94 -12.72
C SER A 16 3.00 -18.15 -13.37
N GLU A 17 2.87 -19.33 -12.77
CA GLU A 17 3.38 -20.58 -13.34
C GLU A 17 2.30 -21.35 -14.10
N ARG A 18 1.16 -20.73 -14.45
CA ARG A 18 0.08 -21.35 -15.25
C ARG A 18 -0.75 -22.38 -14.51
N CYS A 19 -0.72 -22.39 -13.18
CA CYS A 19 -1.50 -23.29 -12.36
C CYS A 19 -2.89 -22.71 -12.08
N ILE A 20 -3.93 -23.42 -12.52
CA ILE A 20 -5.34 -23.09 -12.33
C ILE A 20 -5.80 -23.70 -11.01
N THR A 21 -6.46 -22.90 -10.19
CA THR A 21 -7.07 -23.32 -8.92
C THR A 21 -8.55 -23.00 -8.94
N HIS A 22 -9.39 -23.97 -8.54
CA HIS A 22 -10.80 -23.72 -8.24
C HIS A 22 -10.90 -23.06 -6.85
N ILE A 23 -11.53 -21.89 -6.80
CA ILE A 23 -11.78 -21.17 -5.55
C ILE A 23 -13.26 -21.31 -5.18
N THR A 24 -13.52 -21.56 -3.90
CA THR A 24 -14.87 -21.62 -3.34
C THR A 24 -15.07 -20.52 -2.30
N PRO A 25 -16.31 -20.06 -2.07
CA PRO A 25 -16.59 -19.03 -1.08
C PRO A 25 -16.20 -19.49 0.34
N ALA A 26 -15.40 -18.70 1.03
CA ALA A 26 -15.03 -18.92 2.43
C ALA A 26 -15.99 -18.23 3.41
N VAL A 27 -16.70 -17.19 2.95
CA VAL A 27 -17.68 -16.42 3.73
C VAL A 27 -18.92 -16.08 2.89
N ALA A 28 -20.01 -15.73 3.57
CA ALA A 28 -21.23 -15.26 2.92
C ALA A 28 -21.01 -13.91 2.22
N ARG A 29 -21.80 -13.66 1.18
CA ARG A 29 -21.79 -12.40 0.44
C ARG A 29 -22.34 -11.27 1.34
N PRO A 30 -21.68 -10.10 1.40
CA PRO A 30 -22.17 -8.98 2.21
C PRO A 30 -23.33 -8.27 1.52
N GLY A 31 -24.44 -8.07 2.24
CA GLY A 31 -25.60 -7.32 1.76
C GLY A 31 -26.10 -7.83 0.41
N GLU A 32 -26.19 -6.93 -0.58
CA GLU A 32 -26.66 -7.22 -1.94
C GLU A 32 -25.51 -7.49 -2.93
N ALA A 33 -24.29 -7.77 -2.44
CA ALA A 33 -23.16 -8.04 -3.31
C ALA A 33 -23.38 -9.29 -4.17
N ARG A 34 -23.10 -9.17 -5.47
CA ARG A 34 -23.26 -10.26 -6.45
C ARG A 34 -21.93 -10.58 -7.14
N PRO A 35 -21.69 -11.83 -7.57
CA PRO A 35 -20.59 -12.14 -8.48
C PRO A 35 -20.61 -11.26 -9.73
N ASP A 36 -19.44 -10.83 -10.19
CA ASP A 36 -19.29 -9.95 -11.35
C ASP A 36 -20.01 -10.50 -12.59
N TRP A 37 -19.91 -11.82 -12.82
CA TRP A 37 -20.55 -12.47 -13.96
C TRP A 37 -22.09 -12.34 -13.93
N GLN A 38 -22.72 -12.42 -12.75
CA GLN A 38 -24.17 -12.25 -12.63
C GLN A 38 -24.58 -10.82 -12.96
N ILE A 39 -23.80 -9.84 -12.50
CA ILE A 39 -24.03 -8.44 -12.80
C ILE A 39 -23.97 -8.18 -14.31
N VAL A 40 -22.96 -8.75 -15.00
CA VAL A 40 -22.79 -8.61 -16.44
C VAL A 40 -23.89 -9.32 -17.22
N VAL A 41 -24.24 -10.56 -16.86
CA VAL A 41 -25.32 -11.32 -17.50
C VAL A 41 -26.66 -10.60 -17.36
N ASP A 42 -26.99 -10.11 -16.17
CA ASP A 42 -28.23 -9.33 -15.94
C ASP A 42 -28.26 -8.06 -16.78
N PHE A 43 -27.16 -7.32 -16.80
CA PHE A 43 -27.05 -6.11 -17.62
C PHE A 43 -27.24 -6.42 -19.10
N ALA A 44 -26.53 -7.44 -19.61
CA ALA A 44 -26.59 -7.84 -21.01
C ALA A 44 -27.97 -8.32 -21.42
N ARG A 45 -28.65 -9.10 -20.57
CA ARG A 45 -30.04 -9.55 -20.80
C ARG A 45 -31.02 -8.37 -20.85
N ARG A 46 -30.89 -7.40 -19.93
CA ARG A 46 -31.74 -6.20 -19.92
C ARG A 46 -31.48 -5.30 -21.14
N LEU A 47 -30.21 -5.12 -21.52
CA LEU A 47 -29.85 -4.34 -22.69
C LEU A 47 -30.34 -5.01 -23.97
N GLY A 48 -30.10 -6.31 -24.14
CA GLY A 48 -30.53 -7.08 -25.29
C GLY A 48 -32.05 -7.07 -25.48
N SER A 49 -32.82 -7.16 -24.40
CA SER A 49 -34.28 -6.99 -24.44
C SER A 49 -34.69 -5.61 -24.94
N ARG A 50 -34.01 -4.53 -24.52
CA ARG A 50 -34.30 -3.16 -24.99
C ARG A 50 -33.87 -2.90 -26.43
N LEU A 51 -32.83 -3.58 -26.88
CA LEU A 51 -32.36 -3.53 -28.26
C LEU A 51 -33.12 -4.49 -29.18
N GLU A 52 -34.14 -5.20 -28.66
CA GLU A 52 -34.87 -6.24 -29.39
C GLU A 52 -33.95 -7.29 -30.03
N GLN A 53 -32.82 -7.59 -29.36
CA GLN A 53 -31.84 -8.55 -29.86
C GLN A 53 -32.38 -9.98 -29.68
N PRO A 54 -32.76 -10.69 -30.76
CA PRO A 54 -33.39 -12.02 -30.68
C PRO A 54 -32.54 -13.08 -29.98
N LEU A 55 -31.20 -12.93 -30.02
CA LEU A 55 -30.28 -13.92 -29.43
C LEU A 55 -29.94 -13.65 -27.96
N THR A 56 -30.56 -12.67 -27.30
CA THR A 56 -30.20 -12.24 -25.94
C THR A 56 -30.08 -13.40 -24.94
N GLY A 57 -31.06 -14.32 -24.93
CA GLY A 57 -31.04 -15.48 -24.03
C GLY A 57 -29.96 -16.51 -24.37
N GLN A 58 -29.61 -16.64 -25.65
CA GLN A 58 -28.59 -17.58 -26.14
C GLN A 58 -27.17 -17.03 -25.98
N LEU A 59 -26.99 -15.71 -26.07
CA LEU A 59 -25.69 -15.06 -25.92
C LEU A 59 -25.20 -15.02 -24.46
N PHE A 60 -26.13 -15.08 -23.50
CA PHE A 60 -25.81 -15.05 -22.08
C PHE A 60 -26.62 -16.10 -21.31
N PRO A 61 -26.42 -17.41 -21.57
CA PRO A 61 -27.23 -18.49 -21.01
C PRO A 61 -26.79 -18.92 -19.60
N TYR A 62 -25.81 -18.26 -19.00
CA TYR A 62 -25.12 -18.75 -17.80
C TYR A 62 -25.96 -18.68 -16.53
N SER A 63 -25.89 -19.77 -15.76
CA SER A 63 -26.49 -19.98 -14.44
C SER A 63 -25.43 -20.22 -13.35
N SER A 64 -24.20 -20.59 -13.73
CA SER A 64 -23.08 -20.84 -12.83
C SER A 64 -21.73 -20.35 -13.39
N PRO A 65 -20.71 -20.12 -12.54
CA PRO A 65 -19.34 -19.88 -13.00
C PRO A 65 -18.74 -21.04 -13.80
N GLU A 66 -19.13 -22.29 -13.49
CA GLU A 66 -18.61 -23.47 -14.16
C GLU A 66 -19.04 -23.53 -15.64
N GLU A 67 -20.26 -23.12 -15.97
CA GLU A 67 -20.71 -23.03 -17.36
C GLU A 67 -19.87 -22.03 -18.17
N ILE A 68 -19.53 -20.90 -17.57
CA ILE A 68 -18.63 -19.89 -18.17
C ILE A 68 -17.22 -20.46 -18.33
N PHE A 69 -16.72 -21.17 -17.31
CA PHE A 69 -15.43 -21.84 -17.37
C PHE A 69 -15.39 -22.89 -18.48
N ASN A 70 -16.45 -23.69 -18.64
CA ASN A 70 -16.55 -24.72 -19.68
C ASN A 70 -16.59 -24.10 -21.08
N GLU A 71 -17.31 -23.00 -21.30
CA GLU A 71 -17.27 -22.29 -22.58
C GLU A 71 -15.87 -21.72 -22.87
N HIS A 72 -15.25 -21.07 -21.87
CA HIS A 72 -13.88 -20.59 -22.00
C HIS A 72 -12.93 -21.74 -22.33
N ARG A 73 -13.04 -22.86 -21.61
CA ARG A 73 -12.23 -24.07 -21.79
C ARG A 73 -12.30 -24.57 -23.23
N GLU A 74 -13.49 -24.70 -23.80
CA GLU A 74 -13.65 -25.16 -25.18
C GLU A 74 -13.02 -24.19 -26.19
N SER A 75 -13.04 -22.87 -25.93
CA SER A 75 -12.37 -21.88 -26.79
C SER A 75 -10.85 -22.06 -26.88
N THR A 76 -10.25 -22.82 -25.95
CA THR A 76 -8.81 -23.06 -25.86
C THR A 76 -8.35 -24.31 -26.63
N ARG A 77 -9.29 -25.11 -27.14
CA ARG A 77 -9.00 -26.38 -27.82
C ARG A 77 -8.01 -26.18 -28.97
N GLY A 78 -6.95 -26.97 -28.96
CA GLY A 78 -5.89 -26.93 -29.97
C GLY A 78 -5.00 -25.68 -29.93
N ARG A 79 -5.16 -24.79 -28.93
CA ARG A 79 -4.26 -23.64 -28.71
C ARG A 79 -3.13 -24.04 -27.78
N ASP A 80 -2.09 -23.21 -27.71
CA ASP A 80 -0.92 -23.43 -26.83
C ASP A 80 -1.29 -23.54 -25.34
N LEU A 81 -2.40 -22.90 -24.94
CA LEU A 81 -2.91 -22.92 -23.58
C LEU A 81 -3.94 -24.03 -23.30
N ASP A 82 -4.21 -24.95 -24.24
CA ASP A 82 -5.33 -25.91 -24.18
C ASP A 82 -5.58 -26.48 -22.77
N ILE A 83 -6.74 -26.15 -22.22
CA ILE A 83 -7.21 -26.59 -20.90
C ILE A 83 -8.39 -27.55 -20.98
N THR A 84 -8.65 -28.17 -22.14
CA THR A 84 -9.82 -29.04 -22.36
C THR A 84 -9.88 -30.27 -21.44
N GLY A 85 -8.77 -30.66 -20.83
CA GLY A 85 -8.71 -31.71 -19.81
C GLY A 85 -9.01 -31.23 -18.39
N ILE A 86 -9.15 -29.92 -18.14
CA ILE A 86 -9.41 -29.35 -16.81
C ILE A 86 -10.93 -29.24 -16.58
N SER A 87 -11.38 -29.74 -15.43
CA SER A 87 -12.76 -29.60 -14.94
C SER A 87 -12.74 -29.19 -13.47
N TYR A 88 -13.86 -28.68 -12.94
CA TYR A 88 -13.98 -28.40 -11.51
C TYR A 88 -13.79 -29.67 -10.69
N ALA A 89 -14.43 -30.77 -11.10
CA ALA A 89 -14.26 -32.08 -10.45
C ALA A 89 -12.78 -32.52 -10.38
N LEU A 90 -11.99 -32.29 -11.43
CA LEU A 90 -10.55 -32.58 -11.40
C LEU A 90 -9.83 -31.67 -10.39
N LEU A 91 -10.09 -30.37 -10.44
CA LEU A 91 -9.46 -29.39 -9.54
C LEU A 91 -9.78 -29.67 -8.07
N ASP A 92 -11.01 -30.10 -7.78
CA ASP A 92 -11.43 -30.42 -6.42
C ASP A 92 -10.85 -31.76 -5.92
N ALA A 93 -10.77 -32.77 -6.79
CA ALA A 93 -10.29 -34.09 -6.42
C ALA A 93 -8.75 -34.16 -6.33
N THR A 94 -8.04 -33.44 -7.20
CA THR A 94 -6.58 -33.57 -7.37
C THR A 94 -5.81 -32.29 -7.05
N GLY A 95 -6.51 -31.19 -6.82
CA GLY A 95 -5.91 -29.88 -6.57
C GLY A 95 -5.56 -29.11 -7.85
N PRO A 96 -4.83 -27.99 -7.70
CA PRO A 96 -4.49 -27.09 -8.79
C PRO A 96 -3.78 -27.77 -9.97
N GLN A 97 -4.18 -27.44 -11.19
CA GLN A 97 -3.65 -28.03 -12.42
C GLN A 97 -2.91 -27.02 -13.28
N GLN A 98 -1.74 -27.40 -13.78
CA GLN A 98 -0.91 -26.53 -14.62
C GLN A 98 -1.25 -26.71 -16.11
N TRP A 99 -1.51 -25.62 -16.84
CA TRP A 99 -1.77 -25.71 -18.28
C TRP A 99 -0.46 -25.69 -19.11
N PRO A 100 -0.48 -26.26 -20.33
CA PRO A 100 -1.60 -26.93 -21.00
C PRO A 100 -1.89 -28.32 -20.42
N LEU A 101 -3.18 -28.66 -20.38
CA LEU A 101 -3.73 -29.98 -20.06
C LEU A 101 -4.90 -30.25 -21.03
N PRO A 102 -4.62 -30.74 -22.25
CA PRO A 102 -5.67 -31.08 -23.21
C PRO A 102 -6.43 -32.33 -22.79
N ALA A 103 -7.64 -32.51 -23.32
CA ALA A 103 -8.48 -33.68 -23.03
C ALA A 103 -7.74 -34.98 -23.37
N GLY A 104 -7.72 -35.93 -22.42
CA GLY A 104 -7.00 -37.20 -22.54
C GLY A 104 -5.52 -37.15 -22.15
N ALA A 105 -4.97 -36.00 -21.78
CA ALA A 105 -3.63 -35.92 -21.19
C ALA A 105 -3.64 -36.33 -19.71
N ASP A 106 -2.61 -37.07 -19.29
CA ASP A 106 -2.47 -37.53 -17.90
C ASP A 106 -2.11 -36.41 -16.92
N SER A 107 -1.34 -35.40 -17.38
CA SER A 107 -0.89 -34.30 -16.54
C SER A 107 -0.50 -33.06 -17.36
N GLY A 108 -0.46 -31.92 -16.67
CA GLY A 108 -0.09 -30.63 -17.23
C GLY A 108 1.40 -30.48 -17.52
N ARG A 109 1.79 -29.59 -18.44
CA ARG A 109 3.21 -29.36 -18.75
C ARG A 109 3.86 -28.34 -17.80
N ARG A 110 4.82 -28.81 -16.99
CA ARG A 110 5.61 -27.97 -16.09
C ARG A 110 6.43 -26.90 -16.80
N ARG A 111 7.07 -27.27 -17.92
CA ARG A 111 7.86 -26.37 -18.77
C ARG A 111 7.39 -26.52 -20.21
N LEU A 112 7.19 -25.39 -20.89
CA LEU A 112 6.80 -25.36 -22.30
C LEU A 112 8.02 -25.47 -23.21
N TYR A 113 7.78 -25.95 -24.44
CA TYR A 113 8.73 -25.96 -25.57
C TYR A 113 10.03 -26.73 -25.31
N THR A 114 10.00 -27.77 -24.46
CA THR A 114 11.17 -28.64 -24.21
C THR A 114 11.54 -29.50 -25.42
N ASP A 115 10.61 -29.65 -26.36
CA ASP A 115 10.76 -30.28 -27.67
C ASP A 115 11.31 -29.33 -28.74
N GLY A 116 11.52 -28.05 -28.41
CA GLY A 116 11.96 -27.02 -29.35
C GLY A 116 10.88 -26.56 -30.33
N VAL A 117 9.61 -26.94 -30.13
CA VAL A 117 8.49 -26.53 -30.98
C VAL A 117 7.77 -25.36 -30.33
N PHE A 118 7.94 -24.18 -30.92
CA PHE A 118 7.33 -22.92 -30.47
C PHE A 118 6.00 -22.64 -31.19
N PRO A 119 5.09 -21.84 -30.61
CA PRO A 119 3.80 -21.49 -31.21
C PRO A 119 3.96 -20.45 -32.32
N THR A 120 4.76 -20.77 -33.33
CA THR A 120 4.98 -19.98 -34.55
C THR A 120 4.68 -20.86 -35.76
N ALA A 121 4.36 -20.24 -36.90
CA ALA A 121 4.05 -20.97 -38.13
C ALA A 121 5.18 -21.93 -38.59
N SER A 122 6.43 -21.68 -38.17
CA SER A 122 7.58 -22.52 -38.50
C SER A 122 7.97 -23.52 -37.40
N GLY A 123 7.31 -23.48 -36.24
CA GLY A 123 7.71 -24.23 -35.05
C GLY A 123 9.00 -23.75 -34.38
N ARG A 124 9.70 -22.74 -34.93
CA ARG A 124 10.97 -22.22 -34.37
C ARG A 124 10.77 -20.92 -33.59
N ALA A 125 11.63 -20.69 -32.60
CA ALA A 125 11.74 -19.38 -31.95
C ALA A 125 12.14 -18.30 -32.95
N ARG A 126 11.61 -17.08 -32.76
CA ARG A 126 11.90 -15.94 -33.63
C ARG A 126 12.80 -14.96 -32.89
N PHE A 127 14.00 -14.73 -33.43
CA PHE A 127 14.84 -13.62 -33.00
C PHE A 127 14.26 -12.33 -33.55
N ILE A 128 14.11 -11.32 -32.69
CA ILE A 128 13.63 -10.00 -33.06
C ILE A 128 14.76 -9.01 -32.73
N MET A 129 15.28 -8.36 -33.77
CA MET A 129 16.23 -7.27 -33.59
C MET A 129 15.47 -6.04 -33.10
N VAL A 130 15.92 -5.47 -31.98
CA VAL A 130 15.37 -4.24 -31.42
C VAL A 130 16.47 -3.19 -31.33
N GLU A 131 16.18 -1.99 -31.80
CA GLU A 131 17.05 -0.83 -31.63
C GLU A 131 16.72 -0.16 -30.30
N HIS A 132 17.76 0.23 -29.56
CA HIS A 132 17.58 0.98 -28.31
C HIS A 132 16.91 2.32 -28.60
N ARG A 133 15.85 2.62 -27.84
CA ARG A 133 15.19 3.93 -27.82
C ARG A 133 15.32 4.53 -26.43
N PRO A 134 15.67 5.83 -26.31
CA PRO A 134 15.64 6.50 -25.02
C PRO A 134 14.21 6.60 -24.49
N THR A 135 14.07 6.99 -23.23
CA THR A 135 12.78 7.30 -22.61
C THR A 135 12.02 8.35 -23.45
N ALA A 136 10.70 8.26 -23.51
CA ALA A 136 9.88 9.22 -24.28
C ALA A 136 10.00 10.66 -23.75
N GLU A 137 10.38 10.80 -22.48
CA GLU A 137 10.70 12.07 -21.86
C GLU A 137 12.13 12.04 -21.33
N ALA A 138 12.95 13.01 -21.72
CA ALA A 138 14.31 13.18 -21.21
C ALA A 138 14.34 14.27 -20.12
N THR A 139 15.30 14.16 -19.19
CA THR A 139 15.59 15.23 -18.23
C THR A 139 16.26 16.43 -18.91
N ASP A 140 16.09 17.61 -18.32
CA ASP A 140 16.70 18.85 -18.80
C ASP A 140 17.08 19.76 -17.62
N ALA A 141 17.60 20.96 -17.90
CA ALA A 141 18.02 21.90 -16.86
C ALA A 141 16.87 22.36 -15.94
N ALA A 142 15.62 22.42 -16.44
CA ALA A 142 14.45 22.79 -15.64
C ALA A 142 13.87 21.59 -14.88
N ARG A 143 14.04 20.37 -15.40
CA ARG A 143 13.55 19.10 -14.86
C ARG A 143 14.69 18.08 -14.79
N PRO A 144 15.67 18.29 -13.90
CA PRO A 144 16.91 17.52 -13.91
C PRO A 144 16.78 16.15 -13.22
N ILE A 145 15.62 15.84 -12.60
CA ILE A 145 15.42 14.59 -11.85
C ILE A 145 14.63 13.59 -12.68
N ALA A 146 15.18 12.39 -12.84
CA ALA A 146 14.49 11.22 -13.37
C ALA A 146 13.65 10.57 -12.27
N LEU A 147 12.34 10.78 -12.29
CA LEU A 147 11.41 10.21 -11.34
C LEU A 147 10.97 8.81 -11.76
N LEU A 148 11.29 7.83 -10.93
CA LEU A 148 10.87 6.44 -11.06
C LEU A 148 9.63 6.17 -10.22
N SER A 149 8.75 5.29 -10.73
CA SER A 149 7.59 4.80 -9.99
C SER A 149 7.71 3.31 -9.67
N GLY A 150 7.32 2.91 -8.46
CA GLY A 150 7.39 1.53 -8.03
C GLY A 150 6.34 1.15 -7.01
N ARG A 151 6.39 -0.11 -6.57
CA ARG A 151 5.48 -0.65 -5.57
C ARG A 151 6.12 -0.64 -4.19
N LEU A 152 5.32 -0.34 -3.18
CA LEU A 152 5.61 -0.67 -1.80
C LEU A 152 5.33 -2.15 -1.58
N ARG A 153 6.15 -2.79 -0.75
CA ARG A 153 6.04 -4.21 -0.39
C ARG A 153 4.65 -4.55 0.18
N ASP A 154 4.16 -3.70 1.07
CA ASP A 154 3.00 -3.99 1.91
C ASP A 154 1.68 -3.44 1.34
N GLN A 155 1.71 -2.80 0.17
CA GLN A 155 0.53 -2.20 -0.46
C GLN A 155 0.25 -2.82 -1.82
N TRP A 156 -1.04 -2.97 -2.17
CA TRP A 156 -1.47 -3.55 -3.43
C TRP A 156 -2.25 -2.51 -4.27
N HIS A 157 -1.68 -2.14 -5.42
CA HIS A 157 -2.25 -1.16 -6.36
C HIS A 157 -2.77 0.10 -5.65
N GLY A 158 -3.98 0.59 -5.95
CA GLY A 158 -4.57 1.77 -5.33
C GLY A 158 -5.03 1.60 -3.88
N MET A 159 -4.56 0.54 -3.19
CA MET A 159 -4.84 0.27 -1.78
C MET A 159 -6.33 0.10 -1.43
N SER A 160 -7.17 -0.29 -2.39
CA SER A 160 -8.61 -0.52 -2.13
C SER A 160 -8.88 -1.63 -1.10
N ARG A 161 -7.93 -2.55 -0.90
CA ARG A 161 -7.96 -3.59 0.14
C ARG A 161 -6.88 -3.37 1.19
N THR A 162 -5.62 -3.24 0.77
CA THR A 162 -4.51 -3.10 1.73
C THR A 162 -4.60 -1.80 2.53
N GLY A 163 -5.22 -0.76 1.96
CA GLY A 163 -5.47 0.52 2.61
C GLY A 163 -6.57 0.49 3.69
N THR A 164 -7.27 -0.63 3.87
CA THR A 164 -8.23 -0.83 4.96
C THR A 164 -7.63 -1.61 6.14
N VAL A 165 -6.32 -1.93 6.09
CA VAL A 165 -5.64 -2.77 7.08
C VAL A 165 -4.49 -1.97 7.70
N ALA A 166 -4.68 -1.49 8.93
CA ALA A 166 -3.75 -0.56 9.59
C ALA A 166 -2.29 -1.04 9.63
N ARG A 167 -2.06 -2.32 9.93
CA ARG A 167 -0.70 -2.88 10.01
C ARG A 167 0.10 -2.76 8.71
N LEU A 168 -0.56 -2.65 7.55
CA LEU A 168 0.12 -2.54 6.25
C LEU A 168 0.67 -1.13 5.99
N PHE A 169 0.32 -0.15 6.82
CA PHE A 169 0.90 1.19 6.80
C PHE A 169 2.09 1.35 7.75
N ASN A 170 2.37 0.38 8.64
CA ASN A 170 3.33 0.59 9.72
C ASN A 170 4.78 0.85 9.23
N LEU A 171 5.13 0.42 8.01
CA LEU A 171 6.42 0.70 7.40
C LEU A 171 6.43 2.05 6.66
N ASP A 172 5.44 2.28 5.80
CA ASP A 172 5.27 3.50 5.03
C ASP A 172 3.85 4.05 5.25
N ASP A 173 3.69 4.97 6.20
CA ASP A 173 2.39 5.52 6.61
C ASP A 173 2.04 6.86 5.94
N GLN A 174 2.86 7.30 4.99
CA GLN A 174 2.67 8.51 4.18
C GLN A 174 3.40 8.40 2.84
N PRO A 175 3.03 9.18 1.82
CA PRO A 175 3.80 9.28 0.58
C PRO A 175 5.16 9.94 0.84
N LEU A 176 6.23 9.26 0.45
CA LEU A 176 7.62 9.73 0.60
C LEU A 176 8.35 9.66 -0.74
N LEU A 177 9.00 10.77 -1.12
CA LEU A 177 9.93 10.82 -2.24
C LEU A 177 11.31 10.38 -1.77
N SER A 178 11.80 9.23 -2.25
CA SER A 178 13.19 8.83 -2.02
C SER A 178 14.10 9.60 -2.97
N MET A 179 15.20 10.14 -2.44
CA MET A 179 16.26 10.80 -3.23
C MET A 179 17.64 10.47 -2.67
N HIS A 180 18.65 10.48 -3.54
CA HIS A 180 20.03 10.30 -3.09
C HIS A 180 20.46 11.46 -2.14
N PRO A 181 21.18 11.18 -1.03
CA PRO A 181 21.56 12.22 -0.06
C PRO A 181 22.33 13.41 -0.64
N ALA A 182 23.11 13.20 -1.70
CA ALA A 182 23.82 14.28 -2.39
C ALA A 182 22.87 15.24 -3.12
N ASP A 183 21.79 14.72 -3.71
CA ASP A 183 20.82 15.54 -4.45
C ASP A 183 20.00 16.39 -3.48
N LEU A 184 19.67 15.83 -2.30
CA LEU A 184 19.05 16.58 -1.22
C LEU A 184 19.94 17.75 -0.78
N ARG A 185 21.23 17.49 -0.50
CA ARG A 185 22.19 18.54 -0.12
C ARG A 185 22.36 19.61 -1.19
N GLN A 186 22.45 19.23 -2.46
CA GLN A 186 22.57 20.17 -3.57
C GLN A 186 21.35 21.11 -3.67
N ARG A 187 20.19 20.65 -3.20
CA ARG A 187 18.93 21.41 -3.17
C ARG A 187 18.65 22.10 -1.83
N GLY A 188 19.56 22.00 -0.86
CA GLY A 188 19.34 22.54 0.49
C GLY A 188 18.25 21.82 1.30
N LEU A 189 17.90 20.58 0.91
CA LEU A 189 16.84 19.79 1.53
C LEU A 189 17.40 18.82 2.59
N SER A 190 16.61 18.61 3.64
CA SER A 190 16.83 17.66 4.72
C SER A 190 15.76 16.55 4.72
N ALA A 191 16.07 15.45 5.39
CA ALA A 191 15.12 14.35 5.56
C ALA A 191 13.85 14.86 6.28
N GLY A 192 12.67 14.55 5.72
CA GLY A 192 11.39 14.98 6.25
C GLY A 192 10.92 16.36 5.76
N ASP A 193 11.71 17.09 4.97
CA ASP A 193 11.25 18.33 4.36
C ASP A 193 10.12 18.07 3.37
N LEU A 194 9.15 19.00 3.33
CA LEU A 194 8.06 18.96 2.37
C LEU A 194 8.53 19.61 1.06
N VAL A 195 8.37 18.88 -0.05
CA VAL A 195 8.78 19.34 -1.38
C VAL A 195 7.61 19.35 -2.35
N ARG A 196 7.70 20.22 -3.34
CA ARG A 196 6.89 20.21 -4.54
C ARG A 196 7.65 19.47 -5.64
N VAL A 197 7.06 18.40 -6.15
CA VAL A 197 7.55 17.67 -7.33
C VAL A 197 6.66 18.03 -8.50
N SER A 198 7.23 18.56 -9.58
CA SER A 198 6.42 19.14 -10.66
C SER A 198 6.99 18.94 -12.07
N ASN A 199 6.10 19.01 -13.06
CA ASN A 199 6.40 19.13 -14.47
C ASN A 199 5.19 19.80 -15.18
N PRO A 200 5.19 20.00 -16.52
CA PRO A 200 4.07 20.67 -17.20
C PRO A 200 2.71 19.96 -17.11
N ARG A 201 2.67 18.69 -16.70
CA ARG A 201 1.41 17.93 -16.58
C ARG A 201 0.75 18.13 -15.21
N GLY A 202 1.55 18.37 -14.18
CA GLY A 202 1.04 18.57 -12.84
C GLY A 202 2.12 18.61 -11.78
N GLU A 203 1.66 18.62 -10.54
CA GLU A 203 2.50 18.66 -9.35
C GLU A 203 1.95 17.79 -8.23
N VAL A 204 2.84 17.39 -7.32
CA VAL A 204 2.48 16.75 -6.05
C VAL A 204 3.35 17.31 -4.92
N HIS A 205 2.77 17.40 -3.73
CA HIS A 205 3.50 17.73 -2.51
C HIS A 205 3.71 16.47 -1.68
N VAL A 206 4.95 16.19 -1.29
CA VAL A 206 5.33 14.98 -0.53
C VAL A 206 6.55 15.28 0.33
N HIS A 207 6.75 14.50 1.41
CA HIS A 207 7.98 14.62 2.20
C HIS A 207 9.12 13.84 1.55
N VAL A 208 10.36 14.31 1.70
CA VAL A 208 11.54 13.61 1.18
C VAL A 208 12.14 12.65 2.20
N LYS A 209 12.69 11.53 1.72
CA LYS A 209 13.56 10.63 2.49
C LYS A 209 14.87 10.36 1.76
N PRO A 210 16.01 10.32 2.47
CA PRO A 210 17.28 9.94 1.86
C PRO A 210 17.31 8.44 1.53
N ASP A 211 17.85 8.10 0.35
CA ASP A 211 18.11 6.72 -0.06
C ASP A 211 19.43 6.64 -0.83
N ALA A 212 20.45 6.09 -0.19
CA ALA A 212 21.79 5.95 -0.78
C ALA A 212 21.86 4.87 -1.87
N ASN A 213 20.82 4.03 -2.04
CA ASN A 213 20.76 3.03 -3.09
C ASN A 213 20.27 3.60 -4.43
N LEU A 214 19.76 4.84 -4.44
CA LEU A 214 19.38 5.53 -5.66
C LEU A 214 20.59 6.17 -6.34
N LEU A 215 20.59 6.16 -7.67
CA LEU A 215 21.54 6.93 -8.45
C LEU A 215 21.27 8.44 -8.26
N ARG A 216 22.34 9.23 -8.29
CA ARG A 216 22.25 10.70 -8.30
C ARG A 216 21.48 11.17 -9.55
N GLY A 217 20.67 12.20 -9.40
CA GLY A 217 19.74 12.66 -10.44
C GLY A 217 18.50 11.78 -10.58
N GLY A 218 18.35 10.75 -9.76
CA GLY A 218 17.18 9.89 -9.68
C GLY A 218 16.33 10.16 -8.44
N ALA A 219 15.03 9.99 -8.56
CA ALA A 219 14.10 9.95 -7.43
C ALA A 219 13.12 8.80 -7.57
N TRP A 220 12.53 8.34 -6.47
CA TRP A 220 11.54 7.27 -6.49
C TRP A 220 10.31 7.65 -5.66
N LEU A 221 9.12 7.49 -6.25
CA LEU A 221 7.85 7.73 -5.58
C LEU A 221 6.91 6.52 -5.77
N PRO A 222 6.31 5.98 -4.70
CA PRO A 222 5.46 4.80 -4.82
C PRO A 222 4.12 5.11 -5.50
N MET A 223 3.66 4.19 -6.35
CA MET A 223 2.43 4.33 -7.15
C MET A 223 1.11 4.19 -6.36
N HIS A 224 1.18 3.82 -5.08
CA HIS A 224 0.01 3.41 -4.31
C HIS A 224 -0.85 4.58 -3.83
N TRP A 225 -0.22 5.73 -3.59
CA TRP A 225 -0.87 6.90 -3.02
C TRP A 225 -1.68 7.62 -4.08
N GLY A 226 -3.00 7.47 -4.06
CA GLY A 226 -3.92 8.20 -4.94
C GLY A 226 -4.90 9.06 -4.15
N SER A 227 -5.93 9.57 -4.82
CA SER A 227 -6.89 10.54 -4.26
C SER A 227 -7.72 10.04 -3.05
N GLN A 228 -7.63 8.75 -2.73
CA GLN A 228 -8.23 8.15 -1.54
C GLN A 228 -7.36 8.32 -0.28
N PHE A 229 -6.08 8.68 -0.44
CA PHE A 229 -5.09 8.75 0.64
C PHE A 229 -4.23 10.01 0.59
N MET A 230 -4.32 10.80 -0.48
CA MET A 230 -3.70 12.12 -0.58
C MET A 230 -4.52 13.08 -1.44
N ASN A 231 -4.17 14.36 -1.44
CA ASN A 231 -4.87 15.41 -2.18
C ASN A 231 -4.55 15.45 -3.70
N SER A 232 -3.86 14.45 -4.24
CA SER A 232 -3.53 14.34 -5.67
C SER A 232 -3.70 12.90 -6.19
N ALA A 233 -3.49 12.71 -7.50
CA ALA A 233 -3.43 11.39 -8.14
C ALA A 233 -2.11 10.63 -7.88
N GLY A 234 -1.26 11.14 -6.98
CA GLY A 234 0.05 10.58 -6.68
C GLY A 234 1.03 10.73 -7.81
N VAL A 235 1.96 9.77 -7.92
CA VAL A 235 2.99 9.76 -8.97
C VAL A 235 2.39 9.82 -10.39
N ASN A 236 1.18 9.29 -10.60
CA ASN A 236 0.52 9.30 -11.90
C ASN A 236 0.13 10.72 -12.38
N ALA A 237 0.06 11.70 -11.48
CA ALA A 237 -0.11 13.11 -11.88
C ALA A 237 1.09 13.64 -12.69
N LEU A 238 2.25 12.98 -12.56
CA LEU A 238 3.51 13.38 -13.18
C LEU A 238 3.87 12.52 -14.39
N THR A 239 3.20 11.39 -14.62
CA THR A 239 3.54 10.45 -15.71
C THR A 239 3.06 10.92 -17.07
N ILE A 240 3.69 10.43 -18.13
CA ILE A 240 3.34 10.72 -19.53
C ILE A 240 2.34 9.69 -20.08
N ALA A 241 1.54 10.09 -21.08
CA ALA A 241 0.61 9.20 -21.79
C ALA A 241 1.27 8.44 -22.97
N ALA A 242 2.60 8.42 -23.04
CA ALA A 242 3.33 7.69 -24.07
C ALA A 242 3.13 6.18 -23.86
N CYS A 243 2.87 5.46 -24.94
CA CYS A 243 2.68 4.02 -24.93
C CYS A 243 3.56 3.36 -25.98
N ASP A 244 3.98 2.12 -25.70
CA ASP A 244 4.60 1.27 -26.71
C ASP A 244 3.61 1.02 -27.88
N PRO A 245 4.01 1.25 -29.14
CA PRO A 245 3.09 1.17 -30.28
C PRO A 245 2.52 -0.24 -30.53
N PHE A 246 3.16 -1.30 -30.02
CA PHE A 246 2.72 -2.68 -30.25
C PHE A 246 1.82 -3.19 -29.12
N SER A 247 2.25 -3.05 -27.87
CA SER A 247 1.57 -3.57 -26.68
C SER A 247 0.60 -2.57 -26.04
N GLN A 248 0.67 -1.29 -26.44
CA GLN A 248 -0.07 -0.18 -25.83
C GLN A 248 0.23 0.00 -24.33
N GLN A 249 1.36 -0.53 -23.85
CA GLN A 249 1.78 -0.38 -22.46
C GLN A 249 2.33 1.03 -22.21
N PRO A 250 1.86 1.74 -21.17
CA PRO A 250 2.29 3.11 -20.88
C PRO A 250 3.69 3.19 -20.26
N GLU A 251 4.42 4.25 -20.57
CA GLU A 251 5.74 4.55 -19.99
C GLU A 251 5.62 5.15 -18.58
N LEU A 252 5.17 4.34 -17.62
CA LEU A 252 4.94 4.78 -16.24
C LEU A 252 6.22 4.82 -15.38
N LYS A 253 7.35 4.36 -15.90
CA LYS A 253 8.59 4.15 -15.13
C LYS A 253 9.55 5.33 -15.15
N HIS A 254 9.26 6.35 -15.94
CA HIS A 254 10.07 7.54 -16.02
C HIS A 254 9.21 8.79 -16.18
N ALA A 255 9.57 9.86 -15.46
CA ALA A 255 9.12 11.21 -15.73
C ALA A 255 10.25 12.19 -15.38
N ALA A 256 10.49 13.19 -16.22
CA ALA A 256 11.39 14.29 -15.90
C ALA A 256 10.67 15.30 -15.00
N VAL A 257 11.24 15.60 -13.83
CA VAL A 257 10.63 16.48 -12.84
C VAL A 257 11.61 17.49 -12.25
N ALA A 258 11.05 18.60 -11.77
CA ALA A 258 11.69 19.52 -10.82
C ALA A 258 11.31 19.11 -9.39
N VAL A 259 12.22 19.37 -8.44
CA VAL A 259 12.00 19.14 -7.00
C VAL A 259 12.46 20.37 -6.24
N ASP A 260 11.49 21.09 -5.68
CA ASP A 260 11.71 22.34 -4.95
C ASP A 260 11.16 22.23 -3.53
N GLN A 261 11.69 23.01 -2.59
CA GLN A 261 11.09 23.14 -1.26
C GLN A 261 9.66 23.70 -1.38
N ALA A 262 8.73 23.13 -0.61
CA ALA A 262 7.36 23.61 -0.57
C ALA A 262 7.20 24.71 0.49
N GLU A 263 6.74 25.90 0.06
CA GLU A 263 6.45 27.04 0.95
C GLU A 263 5.09 26.88 1.67
N LEU A 264 4.98 25.83 2.49
CA LEU A 264 3.78 25.49 3.26
C LEU A 264 4.11 25.41 4.76
N PRO A 265 4.44 26.55 5.41
CA PRO A 265 4.99 26.59 6.76
C PRO A 265 3.96 26.17 7.83
N TRP A 266 2.67 26.29 7.55
CA TRP A 266 1.63 25.89 8.50
C TRP A 266 1.23 24.44 8.25
N GLN A 267 1.45 23.59 9.26
CA GLN A 267 1.13 22.17 9.20
C GLN A 267 -0.02 21.79 10.14
N LEU A 268 -0.71 20.71 9.81
CA LEU A 268 -1.75 20.09 10.61
C LEU A 268 -1.50 18.59 10.68
N VAL A 269 -1.40 18.03 11.88
CA VAL A 269 -1.37 16.58 12.11
C VAL A 269 -2.49 16.21 13.06
N ILE A 270 -3.26 15.20 12.72
CA ILE A 270 -4.28 14.61 13.59
C ILE A 270 -4.01 13.13 13.73
N LEU A 271 -3.90 12.69 14.97
CA LEU A 271 -3.78 11.29 15.36
C LEU A 271 -5.03 10.94 16.15
N ARG A 272 -5.82 9.99 15.67
CA ARG A 272 -7.06 9.61 16.35
C ARG A 272 -7.21 8.10 16.39
N GLN A 273 -7.24 7.55 17.60
CA GLN A 273 -7.59 6.15 17.78
C GLN A 273 -9.05 5.93 17.39
N ALA A 274 -9.34 4.99 16.51
CA ALA A 274 -10.71 4.66 16.20
C ALA A 274 -11.43 4.14 17.47
N GLY A 275 -12.72 4.45 17.61
CA GLY A 275 -13.55 3.86 18.66
C GLY A 275 -13.64 2.34 18.55
N THR A 276 -14.43 1.72 19.43
CA THR A 276 -14.67 0.27 19.37
C THR A 276 -15.51 -0.12 18.14
N GLY A 277 -15.23 -1.29 17.58
CA GLY A 277 -15.98 -1.87 16.45
C GLY A 277 -15.16 -2.01 15.17
N ALA A 278 -15.47 -3.06 14.39
CA ALA A 278 -14.69 -3.46 13.22
C ALA A 278 -14.58 -2.40 12.12
N LEU A 279 -15.54 -1.47 12.04
CA LEU A 279 -15.59 -0.42 11.00
C LEU A 279 -15.28 0.98 11.52
N ALA A 280 -15.08 1.17 12.83
CA ALA A 280 -14.92 2.51 13.41
C ALA A 280 -13.78 3.31 12.76
N ALA A 281 -12.66 2.63 12.48
CA ALA A 281 -11.49 3.24 11.83
C ALA A 281 -11.77 3.61 10.38
N LEU A 282 -12.47 2.75 9.65
CA LEU A 282 -12.79 2.97 8.24
C LEU A 282 -13.81 4.09 8.07
N THR A 283 -14.80 4.18 8.96
CA THR A 283 -15.76 5.30 8.99
C THR A 283 -15.08 6.63 9.31
N LEU A 284 -14.12 6.65 10.24
CA LEU A 284 -13.35 7.85 10.54
C LEU A 284 -12.40 8.21 9.37
N LEU A 285 -11.74 7.23 8.78
CA LEU A 285 -10.89 7.41 7.59
C LEU A 285 -11.69 8.02 6.43
N ASP A 286 -12.90 7.52 6.17
CA ASP A 286 -13.78 8.01 5.11
C ASP A 286 -14.19 9.48 5.34
N ARG A 287 -14.60 9.83 6.56
CA ARG A 287 -14.87 11.24 6.92
C ARG A 287 -13.64 12.12 6.74
N ALA A 288 -12.45 11.65 7.13
CA ALA A 288 -11.21 12.41 7.01
C ALA A 288 -10.80 12.68 5.55
N ARG A 289 -11.16 11.79 4.60
CA ARG A 289 -10.89 11.99 3.16
C ARG A 289 -11.56 13.24 2.60
N ALA A 290 -12.70 13.65 3.15
CA ALA A 290 -13.40 14.87 2.72
C ALA A 290 -12.52 16.12 2.86
N LEU A 291 -11.56 16.11 3.79
CA LEU A 291 -10.66 17.24 4.04
C LEU A 291 -9.46 17.31 3.08
N LEU A 292 -9.16 16.24 2.33
CA LEU A 292 -7.92 16.16 1.53
C LEU A 292 -7.78 17.35 0.55
N ARG A 293 -8.88 17.72 -0.12
CA ARG A 293 -8.88 18.79 -1.13
C ARG A 293 -8.75 20.21 -0.56
N GLU A 294 -8.88 20.40 0.75
CA GLU A 294 -8.80 21.72 1.38
C GLU A 294 -7.35 22.23 1.57
N PHE A 295 -6.35 21.37 1.36
CA PHE A 295 -4.95 21.67 1.64
C PHE A 295 -4.07 21.50 0.39
N ALA A 296 -2.97 22.25 0.34
CA ALA A 296 -1.97 22.16 -0.72
C ALA A 296 -1.15 20.85 -0.63
N PHE A 297 -0.93 20.37 0.59
CA PHE A 297 -0.53 19.00 0.89
C PHE A 297 -1.56 18.40 1.84
N ALA A 298 -2.08 17.21 1.55
CA ALA A 298 -2.72 16.39 2.57
C ALA A 298 -2.54 14.90 2.27
N SER A 299 -2.44 14.11 3.34
CA SER A 299 -2.47 12.66 3.32
C SER A 299 -3.28 12.12 4.49
N VAL A 300 -3.91 10.97 4.28
CA VAL A 300 -4.63 10.26 5.32
C VAL A 300 -4.36 8.77 5.20
N GLY A 301 -4.19 8.10 6.34
CA GLY A 301 -3.93 6.68 6.39
C GLY A 301 -4.30 6.08 7.74
N LEU A 302 -3.97 4.81 7.88
CA LEU A 302 -4.11 4.08 9.14
C LEU A 302 -2.73 3.84 9.74
N TYR A 303 -2.66 3.52 11.02
CA TYR A 303 -1.44 3.08 11.68
C TYR A 303 -1.78 2.21 12.90
N GLY A 304 -0.93 1.26 13.26
CA GLY A 304 -1.18 0.35 14.39
C GLY A 304 -1.82 -0.98 13.98
N ARG A 305 -2.56 -1.61 14.90
CA ARG A 305 -3.02 -3.01 14.78
C ARG A 305 -4.49 -3.20 15.17
N SER A 306 -4.76 -3.76 16.35
CA SER A 306 -6.10 -4.06 16.86
C SER A 306 -6.84 -2.78 17.25
N GLN A 307 -6.10 -1.76 17.69
CA GLN A 307 -6.60 -0.42 17.96
C GLN A 307 -5.99 0.58 16.95
N PRO A 308 -6.48 0.61 15.71
CA PRO A 308 -5.89 1.43 14.66
C PRO A 308 -6.07 2.93 14.93
N LEU A 309 -5.03 3.69 14.61
CA LEU A 309 -5.07 5.14 14.49
C LEU A 309 -5.49 5.52 13.07
N VAL A 310 -6.35 6.52 12.93
CA VAL A 310 -6.43 7.33 11.72
C VAL A 310 -5.42 8.46 11.85
N VAL A 311 -4.54 8.58 10.87
CA VAL A 311 -3.48 9.57 10.82
C VAL A 311 -3.76 10.50 9.64
N PHE A 312 -3.99 11.78 9.92
CA PHE A 312 -4.17 12.83 8.92
C PHE A 312 -3.01 13.81 9.02
N ARG A 313 -2.38 14.14 7.89
CA ARG A 313 -1.32 15.14 7.78
C ARG A 313 -1.67 16.11 6.69
N ALA A 314 -1.49 17.40 6.92
CA ALA A 314 -1.72 18.41 5.92
C ALA A 314 -0.81 19.62 6.10
N ALA A 315 -0.64 20.41 5.04
CA ALA A 315 0.09 21.67 5.08
C ALA A 315 -0.52 22.70 4.12
N ARG A 316 -0.38 23.98 4.47
CA ARG A 316 -0.83 25.12 3.67
C ARG A 316 0.04 26.36 3.96
N ALA A 317 -0.09 27.37 3.11
CA ALA A 317 0.64 28.62 3.26
C ALA A 317 0.22 29.42 4.52
N GLU A 318 -1.07 29.41 4.85
CA GLU A 318 -1.65 30.22 5.92
C GLU A 318 -2.39 29.39 6.96
N ALA A 319 -2.45 29.89 8.20
CA ALA A 319 -3.17 29.22 9.28
C ALA A 319 -4.68 29.12 9.01
N LEU A 320 -5.30 28.03 9.44
CA LEU A 320 -6.77 27.90 9.40
C LEU A 320 -7.41 28.81 10.47
N PRO A 321 -8.58 29.41 10.18
CA PRO A 321 -9.38 30.06 11.20
C PRO A 321 -9.72 29.09 12.34
N ALA A 322 -9.81 29.61 13.57
CA ALA A 322 -10.13 28.80 14.75
C ALA A 322 -11.51 28.10 14.64
N SER A 323 -12.48 28.70 13.93
CA SER A 323 -13.76 28.05 13.61
C SER A 323 -13.58 26.78 12.80
N ARG A 324 -12.77 26.83 11.75
CA ARG A 324 -12.51 25.65 10.90
C ARG A 324 -11.75 24.57 11.66
N LEU A 325 -10.81 24.94 12.53
CA LEU A 325 -10.15 23.98 13.42
C LEU A 325 -11.14 23.27 14.35
N ARG A 326 -12.17 23.97 14.87
CA ARG A 326 -13.23 23.35 15.69
C ARG A 326 -14.12 22.40 14.88
N GLU A 327 -14.42 22.74 13.62
CA GLU A 327 -15.18 21.85 12.73
C GLU A 327 -14.40 20.57 12.41
N ILE A 328 -13.08 20.69 12.18
CA ILE A 328 -12.19 19.54 12.01
C ILE A 328 -12.13 18.73 13.32
N ASP A 329 -12.02 19.38 14.48
CA ASP A 329 -12.06 18.72 15.78
C ASP A 329 -13.36 17.91 15.94
N ALA A 330 -14.52 18.46 15.57
CA ALA A 330 -15.80 17.75 15.60
C ALA A 330 -15.83 16.53 14.65
N LEU A 331 -15.29 16.66 13.43
CA LEU A 331 -15.21 15.57 12.44
C LEU A 331 -14.42 14.37 12.99
N PHE A 332 -13.31 14.64 13.70
CA PHE A 332 -12.48 13.61 14.33
C PHE A 332 -12.96 13.18 15.72
N GLY A 333 -14.06 13.76 16.23
CA GLY A 333 -14.56 13.47 17.57
C GLY A 333 -13.60 13.91 18.67
N LEU A 334 -12.98 15.09 18.50
CA LEU A 334 -12.08 15.75 19.44
C LEU A 334 -12.75 16.91 20.19
N ALA A 335 -14.02 17.21 19.93
CA ALA A 335 -14.69 18.43 20.41
C ALA A 335 -15.03 18.47 21.92
N ASP A 336 -14.93 17.35 22.63
CA ASP A 336 -15.18 17.29 24.08
C ASP A 336 -14.14 18.15 24.83
N ASN A 337 -14.60 19.20 25.50
CA ASN A 337 -13.75 20.15 26.20
C ASN A 337 -13.39 19.72 27.63
N GLU A 338 -14.16 18.83 28.25
CA GLU A 338 -13.92 18.41 29.64
C GLU A 338 -12.73 17.46 29.70
N ALA A 339 -12.57 16.62 28.68
CA ALA A 339 -11.47 15.66 28.56
C ALA A 339 -10.28 16.18 27.73
N ALA A 340 -10.26 17.47 27.33
CA ALA A 340 -9.25 18.02 26.44
C ALA A 340 -8.22 18.92 27.11
N ILE A 341 -6.95 18.71 26.77
CA ILE A 341 -5.84 19.61 27.05
C ILE A 341 -5.61 20.47 25.80
N VAL A 342 -5.66 21.79 25.94
CA VAL A 342 -5.53 22.74 24.83
C VAL A 342 -4.32 23.63 25.04
N TYR A 343 -3.54 23.82 23.99
CA TYR A 343 -2.48 24.83 23.91
C TYR A 343 -2.74 25.73 22.71
N ALA A 344 -2.68 27.05 22.90
CA ALA A 344 -2.87 28.02 21.84
C ALA A 344 -1.85 29.16 21.96
N ASP A 345 -1.15 29.44 20.86
CA ASP A 345 -0.33 30.64 20.69
C ASP A 345 -0.76 31.32 19.40
N HIS A 346 -1.61 32.34 19.53
CA HIS A 346 -2.14 33.09 18.40
C HIS A 346 -1.07 33.88 17.64
N ARG A 347 0.01 34.29 18.31
CA ARG A 347 1.10 35.05 17.66
C ARG A 347 1.90 34.13 16.73
N ARG A 348 2.14 32.90 17.17
CA ARG A 348 2.86 31.87 16.38
C ARG A 348 1.93 31.02 15.51
N GLN A 349 0.62 31.29 15.51
CA GLN A 349 -0.39 30.52 14.79
C GLN A 349 -0.40 29.03 15.17
N ILE A 350 -0.11 28.72 16.43
CA ILE A 350 -0.08 27.35 16.96
C ILE A 350 -1.38 27.07 17.72
N SER A 351 -2.01 25.94 17.42
CA SER A 351 -3.17 25.43 18.16
C SER A 351 -3.07 23.92 18.28
N LYS A 352 -2.99 23.41 19.49
CA LYS A 352 -2.88 21.98 19.78
C LYS A 352 -3.98 21.56 20.74
N ARG A 353 -4.46 20.34 20.55
CA ARG A 353 -5.52 19.75 21.36
C ARG A 353 -5.22 18.27 21.57
N ALA A 354 -5.25 17.81 22.80
CA ALA A 354 -5.10 16.40 23.16
C ALA A 354 -6.34 15.95 23.94
N LEU A 355 -7.02 14.91 23.47
CA LEU A 355 -8.21 14.35 24.08
C LEU A 355 -7.84 13.08 24.86
N ALA A 356 -8.04 13.12 26.18
CA ALA A 356 -7.63 12.05 27.09
C ALA A 356 -8.68 11.74 28.17
N PRO A 357 -9.85 11.16 27.78
CA PRO A 357 -10.85 10.72 28.76
C PRO A 357 -10.25 9.65 29.66
N ASP A 358 -10.58 9.70 30.95
CA ASP A 358 -10.11 8.77 31.98
C ASP A 358 -8.58 8.59 32.02
N GLY A 359 -7.84 9.64 31.65
CA GLY A 359 -6.38 9.60 31.63
C GLY A 359 -5.79 8.76 30.50
N ARG A 360 -6.56 8.40 29.46
CA ARG A 360 -6.09 7.66 28.28
C ARG A 360 -6.12 8.54 27.03
N LEU A 361 -4.95 8.83 26.46
CA LEU A 361 -4.84 9.64 25.25
C LEU A 361 -5.40 8.90 24.02
N ILE A 362 -6.55 9.36 23.51
CA ILE A 362 -7.22 8.75 22.34
C ILE A 362 -7.17 9.62 21.08
N GLY A 363 -6.73 10.88 21.20
CA GLY A 363 -6.72 11.80 20.08
C GLY A 363 -5.81 13.00 20.29
N VAL A 364 -5.12 13.44 19.25
CA VAL A 364 -4.31 14.67 19.24
C VAL A 364 -4.49 15.40 17.91
N ARG A 365 -4.69 16.71 17.97
CA ARG A 365 -4.49 17.65 16.87
C ARG A 365 -3.29 18.53 17.17
N LEU A 366 -2.35 18.61 16.23
CA LEU A 366 -1.20 19.52 16.22
C LEU A 366 -1.34 20.46 15.03
N ALA A 367 -1.57 21.75 15.25
CA ALA A 367 -1.67 22.74 14.19
C ALA A 367 -0.62 23.85 14.35
N GLY A 368 0.03 24.23 13.25
CA GLY A 368 1.20 25.09 13.19
C GLY A 368 2.49 24.32 13.49
N GLU A 369 2.64 23.86 14.73
CA GLU A 369 3.84 23.14 15.21
C GLU A 369 3.51 21.65 15.41
N THR A 370 4.28 20.75 14.79
CA THR A 370 3.96 19.32 14.66
C THR A 370 5.08 18.36 15.08
N GLN A 371 6.16 18.82 15.74
CA GLN A 371 7.32 17.99 16.11
C GLN A 371 6.94 16.74 16.92
N ALA A 372 5.88 16.83 17.73
CA ALA A 372 5.44 15.72 18.56
C ALA A 372 4.79 14.55 17.79
N GLN A 373 4.50 14.71 16.49
CA GLN A 373 3.71 13.74 15.72
C GLN A 373 4.28 12.31 15.75
N SER A 374 5.60 12.16 15.60
CA SER A 374 6.21 10.84 15.39
C SER A 374 6.11 9.98 16.64
N TRP A 375 6.52 10.54 17.78
CA TRP A 375 6.47 9.80 19.04
C TRP A 375 5.04 9.65 19.54
N LEU A 376 4.14 10.62 19.34
CA LEU A 376 2.73 10.46 19.72
C LEU A 376 2.06 9.32 18.95
N ARG A 377 2.29 9.23 17.63
CA ARG A 377 1.78 8.13 16.79
C ARG A 377 2.28 6.77 17.28
N GLU A 378 3.55 6.70 17.69
CA GLU A 378 4.14 5.46 18.22
C GLU A 378 3.52 5.04 19.55
N VAL A 379 3.31 5.98 20.47
CA VAL A 379 2.74 5.68 21.80
C VAL A 379 1.27 5.37 21.71
N MET A 380 0.50 6.15 20.94
CA MET A 380 -0.95 5.93 20.79
C MET A 380 -1.30 4.64 20.05
N SER A 381 -0.35 4.04 19.33
CA SER A 381 -0.52 2.73 18.67
C SER A 381 0.23 1.60 19.35
N ALA A 382 0.87 1.86 20.49
CA ALA A 382 1.49 0.82 21.30
C ALA A 382 0.36 -0.03 21.91
N GLU A 383 0.40 -1.33 21.66
CA GLU A 383 -0.37 -2.31 22.42
C GLU A 383 0.59 -2.85 23.46
N GLY A 384 0.20 -2.82 24.73
CA GLY A 384 1.03 -3.34 25.80
C GLY A 384 0.99 -4.85 25.71
N ASP A 385 2.15 -5.51 25.84
CA ASP A 385 2.17 -6.92 26.20
C ASP A 385 1.47 -7.05 27.57
N GLY A 386 0.17 -7.35 27.57
CA GLY A 386 -0.66 -7.40 28.78
C GLY A 386 -1.82 -6.40 28.87
N GLY A 387 -2.14 -5.65 27.80
CA GLY A 387 -3.41 -4.89 27.73
C GLY A 387 -3.40 -3.50 28.38
N ASP A 388 -2.30 -3.08 29.00
CA ASP A 388 -2.14 -1.74 29.54
C ASP A 388 -1.09 -0.95 28.73
N ALA A 389 -1.52 -0.37 27.61
CA ALA A 389 -0.71 0.61 26.90
C ALA A 389 -1.50 1.87 26.59
N GLY A 390 -1.04 2.94 27.21
CA GLY A 390 -1.32 4.33 26.88
C GLY A 390 -0.08 5.15 27.20
N LEU A 391 -0.09 6.44 26.86
CA LEU A 391 0.79 7.38 27.54
C LEU A 391 0.46 7.29 29.04
N ASP A 392 1.48 7.14 29.90
CA ASP A 392 1.35 7.40 31.33
C ASP A 392 0.56 8.71 31.51
N PRO A 393 -0.51 8.75 32.33
CA PRO A 393 -1.30 9.96 32.58
C PRO A 393 -0.42 11.18 32.93
N ALA A 394 0.70 10.97 33.63
CA ALA A 394 1.66 12.01 33.95
C ALA A 394 2.38 12.60 32.72
N LEU A 395 2.45 11.87 31.61
CA LEU A 395 3.08 12.27 30.37
C LEU A 395 2.12 12.92 29.36
N ILE A 396 0.81 12.83 29.56
CA ILE A 396 -0.21 13.35 28.60
C ILE A 396 -0.07 14.85 28.37
N ARG A 397 0.32 15.62 29.39
CA ARG A 397 0.62 17.06 29.26
C ARG A 397 1.66 17.39 28.18
N TRP A 398 2.55 16.44 27.88
CA TRP A 398 3.58 16.63 26.85
C TRP A 398 3.04 16.45 25.42
N ALA A 399 1.83 15.92 25.25
CA ALA A 399 1.23 15.77 23.92
C ALA A 399 1.02 17.10 23.19
N VAL A 400 0.90 18.22 23.94
CA VAL A 400 0.79 19.56 23.38
C VAL A 400 2.11 20.35 23.46
N ALA A 401 3.17 19.78 24.02
CA ALA A 401 4.47 20.44 24.09
C ALA A 401 5.21 20.42 22.73
N PRO A 402 6.04 21.43 22.41
CA PRO A 402 6.81 21.48 21.17
C PRO A 402 8.08 20.63 21.28
N ILE A 403 7.92 19.32 21.49
CA ILE A 403 9.03 18.39 21.66
C ILE A 403 9.00 17.31 20.57
N GLY A 404 10.11 17.15 19.85
CA GLY A 404 10.27 16.11 18.83
C GLY A 404 10.65 14.74 19.40
N ARG A 405 11.08 14.68 20.66
CA ARG A 405 11.46 13.45 21.35
C ARG A 405 10.48 13.14 22.46
N ARG A 406 10.14 11.86 22.61
CA ARG A 406 9.28 11.37 23.69
C ARG A 406 9.91 11.70 25.06
N PRO A 407 9.15 12.24 26.03
CA PRO A 407 9.61 12.38 27.39
C PRO A 407 9.61 11.03 28.13
N GLY A 408 10.62 10.80 28.98
CA GLY A 408 10.81 9.56 29.74
C GLY A 408 11.66 8.50 29.03
N LYS A 409 11.93 7.38 29.71
CA LYS A 409 12.61 6.20 29.14
C LYS A 409 11.57 5.12 28.85
N LEU A 410 11.26 4.89 27.59
CA LEU A 410 10.67 3.61 27.15
C LEU A 410 11.62 2.91 26.20
N PRO A 411 11.55 1.57 26.10
CA PRO A 411 12.25 0.84 25.05
C PRO A 411 11.85 1.46 23.70
N PRO A 412 12.82 1.80 22.83
CA PRO A 412 12.49 2.22 21.48
C PRO A 412 11.68 1.10 20.81
N ARG A 413 10.55 1.45 20.19
CA ARG A 413 9.76 0.47 19.45
C ARG A 413 10.56 0.08 18.22
N SER A 414 10.95 -1.18 18.16
CA SER A 414 11.70 -1.67 17.02
C SER A 414 10.82 -1.73 15.77
N ARG A 415 11.40 -1.37 14.63
CA ARG A 415 10.76 -1.48 13.31
C ARG A 415 10.25 -2.89 13.06
N VAL A 416 9.06 -3.02 12.47
CA VAL A 416 8.52 -4.33 12.08
C VAL A 416 9.19 -4.79 10.79
N VAL A 417 9.80 -5.98 10.83
CA VAL A 417 10.43 -6.62 9.66
C VAL A 417 9.44 -7.53 8.96
N CYS A 418 8.67 -8.32 9.72
CA CYS A 418 7.63 -9.20 9.18
C CYS A 418 6.22 -8.74 9.59
N ASN A 419 5.48 -8.12 8.66
CA ASN A 419 4.10 -7.69 8.91
C ASN A 419 3.11 -8.86 9.04
N CYS A 420 3.33 -9.97 8.33
CA CYS A 420 2.44 -11.14 8.38
C CYS A 420 2.40 -11.77 9.77
N ALA A 421 3.58 -11.99 10.34
CA ALA A 421 3.76 -12.68 11.62
C ALA A 421 3.93 -11.72 12.81
N ASP A 422 3.90 -10.40 12.59
CA ASP A 422 4.11 -9.38 13.61
C ASP A 422 5.47 -9.49 14.33
N ILE A 423 6.54 -9.50 13.56
CA ILE A 423 7.89 -9.65 14.11
C ILE A 423 8.70 -8.40 13.89
N SER A 424 9.18 -7.84 14.99
CA SER A 424 10.06 -6.67 15.03
C SER A 424 11.53 -7.04 14.86
N GLU A 425 12.30 -6.08 14.36
CA GLU A 425 13.75 -6.15 14.23
C GLU A 425 14.44 -6.50 15.56
N ALA A 426 14.00 -5.95 16.69
CA ALA A 426 14.56 -6.26 18.00
C ALA A 426 14.28 -7.71 18.44
N GLN A 427 13.11 -8.26 18.14
CA GLN A 427 12.84 -9.68 18.39
C GLN A 427 13.76 -10.57 17.53
N ILE A 428 13.99 -10.19 16.27
CA ILE A 428 14.91 -10.90 15.38
C ILE A 428 16.34 -10.78 15.89
N VAL A 429 16.81 -9.57 16.18
CA VAL A 429 18.17 -9.32 16.70
C VAL A 429 18.40 -10.06 18.02
N ALA A 430 17.42 -10.07 18.93
CA ALA A 430 17.51 -10.82 20.17
C ALA A 430 17.61 -12.34 19.93
N ASP A 431 16.81 -12.88 19.02
CA ASP A 431 16.87 -14.30 18.66
C ASP A 431 18.20 -14.64 17.93
N LEU A 432 18.68 -13.77 17.03
CA LEU A 432 19.97 -13.92 16.33
C LEU A 432 21.15 -13.85 17.29
N GLY A 433 21.13 -12.92 18.25
CA GLY A 433 22.15 -12.81 19.30
C GLY A 433 22.19 -14.04 20.21
N ALA A 434 21.09 -14.80 20.30
CA ALA A 434 21.02 -16.11 20.95
C ALA A 434 21.43 -17.28 20.03
N GLY A 435 21.95 -17.01 18.84
CA GLY A 435 22.42 -18.02 17.88
C GLY A 435 21.32 -18.60 16.97
N ALA A 436 20.16 -17.96 16.83
CA ALA A 436 19.10 -18.47 15.96
C ALA A 436 19.51 -18.45 14.47
N THR A 437 19.23 -19.55 13.76
CA THR A 437 19.30 -19.61 12.29
C THR A 437 18.00 -19.10 11.65
N LEU A 438 18.00 -18.92 10.32
CA LEU A 438 16.76 -18.59 9.58
C LEU A 438 15.65 -19.61 9.83
N ALA A 439 15.98 -20.91 9.85
CA ALA A 439 15.01 -21.96 10.10
C ALA A 439 14.41 -21.86 11.51
N MET A 440 15.24 -21.56 12.52
CA MET A 440 14.78 -21.35 13.90
C MET A 440 13.87 -20.11 14.02
N LEU A 441 14.20 -19.02 13.33
CA LEU A 441 13.36 -17.83 13.26
C LEU A 441 12.01 -18.14 12.58
N GLN A 442 12.02 -18.88 11.48
CA GLN A 442 10.82 -19.31 10.76
C GLN A 442 9.95 -20.22 11.64
N GLU A 443 10.54 -21.14 12.39
CA GLU A 443 9.82 -22.05 13.27
C GLU A 443 9.21 -21.32 14.47
N LYS A 444 10.02 -20.54 15.21
CA LYS A 444 9.64 -19.84 16.44
C LYS A 444 8.71 -18.67 16.20
N ARG A 445 9.05 -17.81 15.23
CA ARG A 445 8.40 -16.52 15.00
C ARG A 445 7.47 -16.51 13.80
N LYS A 446 7.47 -17.57 12.98
CA LYS A 446 6.71 -17.66 11.71
C LYS A 446 7.03 -16.54 10.70
N CYS A 447 8.08 -15.76 10.93
CA CYS A 447 8.51 -14.75 9.97
C CYS A 447 9.08 -15.44 8.71
N GLY A 448 8.72 -14.95 7.52
CA GLY A 448 9.20 -15.53 6.26
C GLY A 448 8.51 -16.82 5.82
N THR A 449 7.50 -17.32 6.53
CA THR A 449 6.74 -18.55 6.15
C THR A 449 5.38 -18.26 5.50
N PHE A 450 4.89 -17.02 5.60
CA PHE A 450 3.65 -16.57 4.96
C PHE A 450 3.92 -16.08 3.53
N CYS A 451 4.00 -14.76 3.32
CA CYS A 451 4.24 -14.19 1.99
C CYS A 451 5.72 -14.20 1.56
N GLY A 452 6.65 -14.53 2.47
CA GLY A 452 8.09 -14.52 2.21
C GLY A 452 8.72 -13.13 1.98
N SER A 453 7.96 -12.03 2.06
CA SER A 453 8.44 -10.69 1.68
C SER A 453 9.56 -10.14 2.56
N CYS A 454 9.65 -10.60 3.81
CA CYS A 454 10.72 -10.23 4.74
C CYS A 454 11.99 -11.09 4.57
N LEU A 455 11.99 -12.14 3.74
CA LEU A 455 13.14 -13.04 3.60
C LEU A 455 14.44 -12.36 3.13
N PRO A 456 14.44 -11.43 2.16
CA PRO A 456 15.67 -10.76 1.76
C PRO A 456 16.30 -9.98 2.91
N GLU A 457 15.48 -9.27 3.68
CA GLU A 457 15.90 -8.49 4.83
C GLU A 457 16.35 -9.39 5.99
N LEU A 458 15.62 -10.47 6.29
CA LEU A 458 16.05 -11.46 7.27
C LEU A 458 17.42 -12.04 6.93
N ARG A 459 17.67 -12.33 5.64
CA ARG A 459 18.98 -12.83 5.18
C ARG A 459 20.08 -11.78 5.35
N GLN A 460 19.80 -10.51 5.07
CA GLN A 460 20.75 -9.41 5.31
C GLN A 460 21.07 -9.26 6.80
N MET A 461 20.07 -9.29 7.67
CA MET A 461 20.26 -9.22 9.12
C MET A 461 21.12 -10.39 9.63
N ILE A 462 20.86 -11.61 9.14
CA ILE A 462 21.66 -12.80 9.48
C ILE A 462 23.11 -12.65 8.99
N ALA A 463 23.32 -12.18 7.75
CA ALA A 463 24.65 -11.97 7.20
C ALA A 463 25.45 -10.92 8.01
N SER A 464 24.82 -9.79 8.35
CA SER A 464 25.45 -8.73 9.14
C SER A 464 25.85 -9.18 10.56
N GLN A 465 25.08 -10.07 11.18
CA GLN A 465 25.42 -10.66 12.48
C GLN A 465 26.62 -11.61 12.37
N ALA A 466 26.71 -12.38 11.29
CA ALA A 466 27.87 -13.25 11.05
C ALA A 466 29.16 -12.43 10.88
N GLU A 467 29.11 -11.32 10.16
CA GLU A 467 30.25 -10.39 10.01
C GLU A 467 30.66 -9.79 11.36
N THR A 468 29.69 -9.34 12.17
CA THR A 468 29.96 -8.76 13.49
C THR A 468 30.58 -9.78 14.46
N ALA A 469 30.15 -11.05 14.40
CA ALA A 469 30.71 -12.12 15.23
C ALA A 469 32.16 -12.48 14.83
N VAL A 470 32.51 -12.37 13.54
CA VAL A 470 33.88 -12.58 13.05
C VAL A 470 34.79 -11.43 13.53
N ASP A 471 34.35 -10.18 13.41
CA ASP A 471 35.12 -9.03 13.87
C ASP A 471 35.38 -9.04 15.39
N GLN A 472 34.44 -9.57 16.19
CA GLN A 472 34.60 -9.73 17.64
C GLN A 472 35.49 -10.92 18.05
N GLN A 473 35.75 -11.87 17.15
CA GLN A 473 36.70 -12.97 17.39
C GLN A 473 38.14 -12.62 16.96
N VAL A 474 38.30 -11.61 16.12
CA VAL A 474 39.58 -11.15 15.58
C VAL A 474 40.15 -9.97 16.40
N ALA A 475 39.32 -9.27 17.18
CA ALA A 475 39.70 -8.28 18.19
C ALA A 475 39.92 -8.92 19.56
#